data_AF-S8CSU2-F1
#
_entry.id   AF-S8CSU2-F1
#
_cell.length_a   1.000
_cell.length_b   1.000
_cell.length_c   1.000
_cell.angle_alpha   90.00
_cell.angle_beta   90.00
_cell.angle_gamma   90.00
#
_symmetry.space_group_name_H-M   'P 1'
#
loop_
_entity.id
_entity.type
_entity.pdbx_description
1 polymer ?
#
loop_
_entity_poly.entity_id
_entity_poly.type
_entity_poly.pdbx_seq_one_letter_code
_entity_poly.pdbx_strand_id
1 'polypeptide(L)'
;TCLKLDTSAVGGPPEPIFIKGTWFATRFDLAMTDGLQAWVCHATEEEVTERASNWDQNASDYVEFAGRYLGFQQPGSVYVVSDAENGCKRVSFTFEKEGMMKLEWRWKLQPSSNSKKTTAEMMEFLMDANIRLSEEIMWKTKAIDELKLEMEKCVEQSERLCREKIAFETEIYGKFVHVLNSKKAKLRDLRDELVKGDEKSTA
;
A
#
# COMPACT_ATOMS: atom_id res chain seq x y z
N THR A 1 -1.46 10.25 14.34
CA THR A 1 -0.25 10.20 13.49
C THR A 1 0.91 10.80 14.24
N CYS A 2 2.16 10.43 13.94
CA CYS A 2 3.35 11.01 14.55
C CYS A 2 4.49 11.02 13.53
N LEU A 3 5.12 12.18 13.32
CA LEU A 3 6.07 12.43 12.26
C LEU A 3 7.28 13.19 12.81
N LYS A 4 8.48 12.77 12.40
CA LYS A 4 9.69 13.57 12.54
C LYS A 4 9.73 14.57 11.39
N LEU A 5 9.70 15.86 11.68
CA LEU A 5 9.81 16.91 10.69
C LEU A 5 11.27 17.06 10.26
N ASP A 6 11.50 16.99 8.95
CA ASP A 6 12.74 17.48 8.35
C ASP A 6 12.65 18.99 8.13
N THR A 7 13.42 19.74 8.93
CA THR A 7 13.51 21.22 8.89
C THR A 7 14.82 21.71 8.25
N SER A 8 15.57 20.82 7.59
CA SER A 8 16.88 21.11 6.98
C SER A 8 16.87 22.27 5.96
N ALA A 9 15.70 22.57 5.38
CA ALA A 9 15.51 23.68 4.45
C ALA A 9 15.72 25.09 5.06
N VAL A 10 15.76 25.22 6.40
CA VAL A 10 15.81 26.52 7.11
C VAL A 10 17.24 27.03 7.36
N GLY A 11 18.29 26.31 6.94
CA GLY A 11 19.67 26.81 6.98
C GLY A 11 20.31 26.82 8.38
N GLY A 12 19.83 25.97 9.29
CA GLY A 12 20.43 25.71 10.60
C GLY A 12 20.78 24.23 10.79
N PRO A 13 21.47 23.86 11.88
CA PRO A 13 21.63 22.44 12.24
C PRO A 13 20.24 21.82 12.40
N PRO A 14 19.98 20.63 11.82
CA PRO A 14 18.67 20.00 11.87
C PRO A 14 18.39 19.51 13.29
N GLU A 15 17.67 20.32 14.07
CA GLU A 15 17.13 19.89 15.35
C GLU A 15 15.93 18.96 15.12
N PRO A 16 15.91 17.77 15.74
CA PRO A 16 14.85 16.81 15.51
C PRO A 16 13.55 17.29 16.17
N ILE A 17 12.64 17.83 15.38
CA ILE A 17 11.30 18.18 15.84
C ILE A 17 10.33 17.06 15.47
N PHE A 18 9.55 16.63 16.44
CA PHE A 18 8.50 15.65 16.23
C PHE A 18 7.14 16.32 16.40
N ILE A 19 6.19 15.97 15.53
CA ILE A 19 4.80 16.41 15.62
C ILE A 19 3.85 15.21 15.62
N LYS A 20 2.91 15.21 16.57
CA LYS A 20 1.80 14.27 16.68
C LYS A 20 0.52 15.01 16.32
N GLY A 21 -0.22 14.47 15.36
CA GLY A 21 -1.56 14.93 15.00
C GLY A 21 -2.63 13.92 15.42
N THR A 22 -3.63 14.39 16.18
CA THR A 22 -4.87 13.68 16.48
C THR A 22 -5.98 14.29 15.65
N TRP A 23 -6.50 13.54 14.70
CA TRP A 23 -7.43 14.04 13.67
C TRP A 23 -8.85 13.58 13.97
N PHE A 24 -9.82 14.51 13.95
CA PHE A 24 -11.26 14.21 14.02
C PHE A 24 -11.93 14.67 12.72
N ALA A 25 -13.25 14.50 12.60
CA ALA A 25 -13.97 14.85 11.37
C ALA A 25 -13.85 16.34 11.01
N THR A 26 -13.94 17.25 11.98
CA THR A 26 -13.98 18.71 11.74
C THR A 26 -13.06 19.52 12.65
N ARG A 27 -12.23 18.83 13.44
CA ARG A 27 -11.27 19.43 14.38
C ARG A 27 -10.00 18.58 14.46
N PHE A 28 -8.94 19.12 15.05
CA PHE A 28 -7.73 18.34 15.33
C PHE A 28 -6.96 18.88 16.52
N ASP A 29 -6.14 18.02 17.13
CA ASP A 29 -5.19 18.41 18.15
C ASP A 29 -3.77 18.12 17.65
N LEU A 30 -2.86 19.08 17.82
CA LEU A 30 -1.44 18.93 17.53
C LEU A 30 -0.63 18.98 18.82
N ALA A 31 0.37 18.11 18.92
CA ALA A 31 1.41 18.18 19.93
C ALA A 31 2.77 18.12 19.22
N MET A 32 3.69 19.00 19.58
CA MET A 32 5.02 19.10 18.99
C MET A 32 6.08 19.13 20.08
N THR A 33 7.23 18.50 19.87
CA THR A 33 8.33 18.49 20.83
C THR A 33 9.68 18.43 20.12
N ASP A 34 10.67 19.10 20.72
CA ASP A 34 12.10 19.00 20.37
C ASP A 34 12.86 18.02 21.29
N GLY A 35 12.14 17.35 22.20
CA GLY A 35 12.68 16.46 23.24
C GLY A 35 12.90 17.12 24.59
N LEU A 36 12.98 18.46 24.67
CA LEU A 36 13.13 19.21 25.91
C LEU A 36 11.85 19.98 26.26
N GLN A 37 11.35 20.74 25.29
CA GLN A 37 10.12 21.52 25.36
C GLN A 37 9.04 20.87 24.48
N ALA A 38 7.79 21.20 24.80
CA ALA A 38 6.66 20.78 24.00
C ALA A 38 5.66 21.92 23.82
N TRP A 39 4.97 21.89 22.69
CA TRP A 39 3.93 22.83 22.33
C TRP A 39 2.68 22.08 21.89
N VAL A 40 1.52 22.63 22.18
CA VAL A 40 0.23 22.02 21.87
C VAL A 40 -0.69 23.02 21.18
N CYS A 41 -1.58 22.50 20.36
CA CYS A 41 -2.67 23.25 19.75
C CYS A 41 -3.92 22.38 19.76
N HIS A 42 -5.02 22.95 20.25
CA HIS A 42 -6.33 22.33 20.22
C HIS A 42 -7.19 23.15 19.25
N ALA A 43 -7.18 22.77 17.97
CA ALA A 43 -7.91 23.49 16.95
C ALA A 43 -9.39 23.09 17.06
N THR A 44 -10.24 24.01 17.52
CA THR A 44 -11.69 23.73 17.67
C THR A 44 -12.37 23.67 16.31
N GLU A 45 -13.59 23.14 16.28
CA GLU A 45 -14.36 23.05 15.03
C GLU A 45 -14.64 24.44 14.43
N GLU A 46 -14.88 25.44 15.28
CA GLU A 46 -15.11 26.82 14.85
C GLU A 46 -13.86 27.42 14.20
N GLU A 47 -12.69 27.27 14.84
CA GLU A 47 -11.41 27.77 14.32
C GLU A 47 -11.04 27.06 13.00
N VAL A 48 -11.24 25.75 12.93
CA VAL A 48 -10.98 24.97 11.72
C VAL A 48 -11.93 25.36 10.59
N THR A 49 -13.22 25.57 10.89
CA THR A 49 -14.22 25.98 9.88
C THR A 49 -13.94 27.38 9.33
N GLU A 50 -13.60 28.33 10.19
CA GLU A 50 -13.16 29.67 9.79
C GLU A 50 -11.91 29.57 8.91
N ARG A 51 -10.94 28.76 9.33
CA ARG A 51 -9.70 28.57 8.58
C ARG A 51 -9.95 27.91 7.24
N ALA A 52 -10.78 26.87 7.16
CA ALA A 52 -11.11 26.15 5.94
C ALA A 52 -11.85 27.04 4.93
N SER A 53 -12.72 27.93 5.42
CA SER A 53 -13.46 28.89 4.59
C SER A 53 -12.53 29.86 3.86
N ASN A 54 -11.38 30.24 4.45
CA ASN A 54 -10.36 31.05 3.78
C ASN A 54 -9.67 30.33 2.60
N TRP A 55 -9.88 29.02 2.46
CA TRP A 55 -9.31 28.18 1.41
C TRP A 55 -10.39 27.62 0.47
N ASP A 56 -11.63 28.11 0.59
CA ASP A 56 -12.81 27.60 -0.11
C ASP A 56 -12.99 26.07 0.08
N GLN A 57 -12.71 25.58 1.29
CA GLN A 57 -12.85 24.19 1.68
C GLN A 57 -13.83 24.03 2.83
N ASN A 58 -14.47 22.86 2.92
CA ASN A 58 -15.19 22.49 4.14
C ASN A 58 -14.19 22.04 5.23
N ALA A 59 -14.63 22.02 6.48
CA ALA A 59 -13.78 21.64 7.61
C ALA A 59 -13.21 20.22 7.46
N SER A 60 -14.00 19.26 6.99
CA SER A 60 -13.57 17.86 6.86
C SER A 60 -12.42 17.70 5.86
N ASP A 61 -12.55 18.29 4.67
CA ASP A 61 -11.54 18.25 3.63
C ASP A 61 -10.26 18.96 4.08
N TYR A 62 -10.39 20.06 4.83
CA TYR A 62 -9.25 20.77 5.40
C TYR A 62 -8.51 19.93 6.46
N VAL A 63 -9.24 19.22 7.32
CA VAL A 63 -8.64 18.33 8.32
C VAL A 63 -7.96 17.14 7.65
N GLU A 64 -8.61 16.52 6.66
CA GLU A 64 -8.01 15.41 5.91
C GLU A 64 -6.74 15.86 5.18
N PHE A 65 -6.79 17.04 4.56
CA PHE A 65 -5.65 17.67 3.91
C PHE A 65 -4.49 17.88 4.88
N ALA A 66 -4.72 18.52 6.03
CA ALA A 66 -3.70 18.71 7.06
C ALA A 66 -3.16 17.36 7.58
N GLY A 67 -4.04 16.39 7.77
CA GLY A 67 -3.72 15.03 8.19
C GLY A 67 -2.80 14.29 7.23
N ARG A 68 -2.99 14.48 5.91
CA ARG A 68 -2.13 13.89 4.89
C ARG A 68 -0.72 14.47 4.92
N TYR A 69 -0.60 15.79 5.04
CA TYR A 69 0.69 16.49 5.03
C TYR A 69 1.47 16.36 6.33
N LEU A 70 0.79 16.22 7.47
CA LEU A 70 1.44 16.03 8.79
C LEU A 70 1.48 14.56 9.22
N GLY A 71 0.80 13.66 8.51
CA GLY A 71 0.95 12.22 8.66
C GLY A 71 2.18 11.68 7.96
N PHE A 72 2.49 12.21 6.77
CA PHE A 72 3.68 11.88 5.99
C PHE A 72 4.18 13.14 5.26
N GLN A 73 5.49 13.40 5.32
CA GLN A 73 6.06 14.53 4.58
C GLN A 73 5.85 14.34 3.08
N GLN A 74 5.20 15.31 2.44
CA GLN A 74 4.91 15.27 1.01
C GLN A 74 6.14 15.68 0.19
N PRO A 75 6.44 15.00 -0.93
CA PRO A 75 7.49 15.40 -1.84
C PRO A 75 7.27 16.84 -2.35
N GLY A 76 8.32 17.67 -2.34
CA GLY A 76 8.26 19.06 -2.81
C GLY A 76 7.74 20.08 -1.78
N SER A 77 7.18 19.62 -0.66
CA SER A 77 6.76 20.48 0.44
C SER A 77 7.92 20.81 1.38
N VAL A 78 8.01 22.08 1.75
CA VAL A 78 8.96 22.58 2.74
C VAL A 78 8.24 22.75 4.07
N TYR A 79 8.75 22.11 5.12
CA TYR A 79 8.21 22.19 6.47
C TYR A 79 9.09 23.12 7.31
N VAL A 80 8.45 24.04 8.03
CA VAL A 80 9.13 25.07 8.82
C VAL A 80 8.52 25.13 10.21
N VAL A 81 9.38 25.22 11.21
CA VAL A 81 9.00 25.58 12.58
C VAL A 81 9.67 26.90 12.91
N SER A 82 8.87 27.90 13.27
CA SER A 82 9.35 29.26 13.58
C SER A 82 8.87 29.70 14.95
N ASP A 83 9.64 30.57 15.60
CA ASP A 83 9.24 31.21 16.84
C ASP A 83 8.10 32.21 16.61
N ALA A 84 7.15 32.22 17.53
CA ALA A 84 6.05 33.17 17.61
C ALA A 84 6.05 33.85 18.99
N GLU A 85 5.24 34.89 19.15
CA GLU A 85 5.14 35.62 20.41
C GLU A 85 4.71 34.74 21.59
N ASN A 86 5.22 35.07 22.78
CA ASN A 86 4.93 34.41 24.06
C ASN A 86 5.41 32.95 24.14
N GLY A 87 6.58 32.66 23.58
CA GLY A 87 7.17 31.31 23.59
C GLY A 87 6.41 30.29 22.73
N CYS A 88 5.39 30.74 22.01
CA CYS A 88 4.65 29.92 21.07
C CYS A 88 5.54 29.55 19.88
N LYS A 89 5.26 28.41 19.27
CA LYS A 89 5.87 28.02 17.99
C LYS A 89 4.81 28.07 16.90
N ARG A 90 5.23 28.30 15.66
CA ARG A 90 4.38 28.18 14.47
C ARG A 90 4.93 27.06 13.61
N VAL A 91 4.07 26.08 13.33
CA VAL A 91 4.36 25.05 12.33
C VAL A 91 3.73 25.47 11.01
N SER A 92 4.47 25.32 9.92
CA SER A 92 3.95 25.53 8.59
C SER A 92 4.51 24.52 7.59
N PHE A 93 3.76 24.31 6.51
CA PHE A 93 4.24 23.60 5.34
C PHE A 93 3.72 24.25 4.07
N THR A 94 4.52 24.16 3.02
CA THR A 94 4.16 24.69 1.71
C THR A 94 3.53 23.64 0.82
N PHE A 95 2.62 24.05 -0.05
CA PHE A 95 2.04 23.18 -1.06
C PHE A 95 1.60 23.95 -2.31
N GLU A 96 1.35 23.23 -3.40
CA GLU A 96 0.87 23.80 -4.67
C GLU A 96 -0.54 23.28 -4.96
N LYS A 97 -1.39 24.16 -5.51
CA LYS A 97 -2.75 23.83 -5.94
C LYS A 97 -2.90 24.27 -7.39
N GLU A 98 -3.19 23.32 -8.29
CA GLU A 98 -3.59 23.52 -9.70
C GLU A 98 -3.07 24.81 -10.39
N GLY A 99 -1.75 24.96 -10.50
CA GLY A 99 -1.13 26.07 -11.23
C GLY A 99 -1.04 27.41 -10.50
N MET A 100 -1.48 27.50 -9.24
CA MET A 100 -1.25 28.67 -8.38
C MET A 100 0.13 28.65 -7.72
N MET A 101 0.63 29.87 -7.44
CA MET A 101 1.81 30.10 -6.59
C MET A 101 1.76 29.26 -5.30
N LYS A 102 2.93 28.82 -4.85
CA LYS A 102 3.18 28.04 -3.63
C LYS A 102 2.47 28.67 -2.42
N LEU A 103 1.48 27.96 -1.87
CA LEU A 103 0.71 28.35 -0.69
C LEU A 103 1.35 27.81 0.59
N GLU A 104 1.00 28.41 1.73
CA GLU A 104 1.50 28.02 3.05
C GLU A 104 0.35 27.67 4.00
N TRP A 105 0.28 26.42 4.44
CA TRP A 105 -0.54 26.01 5.58
C TRP A 105 0.22 26.33 6.87
N ARG A 106 -0.45 26.87 7.89
CA ARG A 106 0.20 27.32 9.13
C ARG A 106 -0.73 27.32 10.33
N TRP A 107 -0.20 26.85 11.46
CA TRP A 107 -0.88 26.86 12.76
C TRP A 107 0.07 27.26 13.89
N LYS A 108 -0.48 27.96 14.89
CA LYS A 108 0.25 28.41 16.10
C LYS A 108 0.03 27.39 17.22
N LEU A 109 1.12 26.96 17.85
CA LEU A 109 1.12 26.08 19.01
C LEU A 109 1.61 26.84 20.23
N GLN A 110 0.92 26.66 21.36
CA GLN A 110 1.26 27.27 22.63
C GLN A 110 2.18 26.37 23.45
N PRO A 111 3.04 26.91 24.33
CA PRO A 111 3.83 26.08 25.24
C PRO A 111 2.95 25.13 26.05
N SER A 112 3.34 23.87 26.13
CA SER A 112 2.69 22.89 27.00
C SER A 112 2.93 23.27 28.46
N SER A 113 1.88 23.19 29.29
CA SER A 113 1.98 23.38 30.74
C SER A 113 2.91 22.35 31.41
N ASN A 114 3.08 21.18 30.79
CA ASN A 114 4.00 20.14 31.23
C ASN A 114 4.65 19.45 30.04
N SER A 115 5.78 20.00 29.59
CA SER A 115 6.51 19.46 28.44
C SER A 115 6.91 18.00 28.62
N LYS A 116 7.37 17.60 29.82
CA LYS A 116 7.75 16.21 30.11
C LYS A 116 6.60 15.25 29.90
N LYS A 117 5.40 15.62 30.36
CA LYS A 117 4.19 14.80 30.20
C LYS A 117 3.81 14.68 28.72
N THR A 118 3.77 15.78 27.98
CA THR A 118 3.44 15.76 26.53
C THR A 118 4.43 14.90 25.74
N THR A 119 5.73 15.02 26.01
CA THR A 119 6.75 14.20 25.35
C THR A 119 6.61 12.72 25.73
N ALA A 120 6.33 12.40 27.00
CA ALA A 120 6.11 11.01 27.44
C ALA A 120 4.88 10.39 26.76
N GLU A 121 3.75 11.10 26.69
CA GLU A 121 2.52 10.64 26.00
C GLU A 121 2.75 10.44 24.49
N MET A 122 3.64 11.23 23.89
CA MET A 122 4.02 11.09 22.50
C MET A 122 4.91 9.86 22.27
N MET A 123 5.85 9.59 23.19
CA MET A 123 6.66 8.36 23.17
C MET A 123 5.81 7.11 23.42
N GLU A 124 4.90 7.15 24.40
CA GLU A 124 3.96 6.05 24.69
C GLU A 124 3.14 5.70 23.45
N PHE A 125 2.56 6.71 22.78
CA PHE A 125 1.86 6.53 21.50
C PHE A 125 2.73 5.83 20.43
N LEU A 126 4.02 6.21 20.32
CA LEU A 126 4.94 5.60 19.37
C LEU A 126 5.29 4.15 19.75
N MET A 127 5.48 3.87 21.05
CA MET A 127 5.79 2.54 21.55
C MET A 127 4.61 1.58 21.34
N ASP A 128 3.39 2.01 21.66
CA ASP A 128 2.17 1.22 21.42
C ASP A 128 1.98 0.91 19.93
N ALA A 129 2.19 1.92 19.07
CA ALA A 129 2.13 1.74 17.63
C ALA A 129 3.19 0.74 17.13
N ASN A 130 4.41 0.79 17.67
CA ASN A 130 5.50 -0.13 17.32
C ASN A 130 5.17 -1.57 17.73
N ILE A 131 4.68 -1.79 18.95
CA ILE A 131 4.26 -3.11 19.44
C ILE A 131 3.19 -3.70 18.49
N ARG A 132 2.13 -2.94 18.22
CA ARG A 132 1.04 -3.39 17.32
C ARG A 132 1.54 -3.70 15.91
N LEU A 133 2.37 -2.83 15.33
CA LEU A 133 2.91 -3.04 13.98
C LEU A 133 3.83 -4.26 13.94
N SER A 134 4.62 -4.49 14.99
CA SER A 134 5.49 -5.66 15.09
C SER A 134 4.68 -6.97 15.16
N GLU A 135 3.59 -6.98 15.92
CA GLU A 135 2.65 -8.10 15.96
C GLU A 135 1.99 -8.33 14.59
N GLU A 136 1.53 -7.27 13.92
CA GLU A 136 0.92 -7.37 12.60
C GLU A 136 1.91 -7.90 11.54
N ILE A 137 3.17 -7.45 11.57
CA ILE A 137 4.23 -7.97 10.71
C ILE A 137 4.43 -9.47 10.96
N MET A 138 4.54 -9.90 12.22
CA MET A 138 4.69 -11.31 12.58
C MET A 138 3.56 -12.17 11.99
N TRP A 139 2.30 -11.76 12.20
CA TRP A 139 1.15 -12.50 11.69
C TRP A 139 1.08 -12.53 10.16
N LYS A 140 1.36 -11.41 9.48
CA LYS A 140 1.40 -11.36 8.02
C LYS A 140 2.52 -12.21 7.45
N THR A 141 3.71 -12.21 8.05
CA THR A 141 4.84 -13.06 7.65
C THR A 141 4.46 -14.53 7.76
N LYS A 142 3.87 -14.94 8.87
CA LYS A 142 3.40 -16.32 9.06
C LYS A 142 2.38 -16.73 7.98
N ALA A 143 1.40 -15.88 7.70
CA ALA A 143 0.40 -16.14 6.67
C ALA A 143 1.02 -16.23 5.25
N ILE A 144 2.03 -15.41 4.96
CA ILE A 144 2.78 -15.48 3.70
C ILE A 144 3.52 -16.82 3.58
N ASP A 145 4.15 -17.30 4.64
CA ASP A 145 4.87 -18.57 4.62
C ASP A 145 3.92 -19.76 4.44
N GLU A 146 2.76 -19.74 5.10
CA GLU A 146 1.70 -20.74 4.90
C GLU A 146 1.18 -20.73 3.45
N LEU A 147 0.92 -19.55 2.88
CA LEU A 147 0.46 -19.42 1.49
C LEU A 147 1.51 -19.87 0.48
N LYS A 148 2.80 -19.60 0.73
CA LYS A 148 3.89 -20.08 -0.12
C LYS A 148 3.95 -21.60 -0.13
N LEU A 149 3.81 -22.24 1.04
CA LEU A 149 3.80 -23.70 1.14
C LEU A 149 2.64 -24.32 0.33
N GLU A 150 1.45 -23.73 0.40
CA GLU A 150 0.31 -24.21 -0.39
C GLU A 150 0.47 -23.94 -1.89
N MET A 151 1.08 -22.82 -2.26
CA MET A 151 1.43 -22.53 -3.65
C MET A 151 2.38 -23.58 -4.21
N GLU A 152 3.42 -23.96 -3.46
CA GLU A 152 4.39 -25.00 -3.87
C GLU A 152 3.71 -26.35 -4.08
N LYS A 153 2.83 -26.77 -3.17
CA LYS A 153 2.04 -28.01 -3.34
C LYS A 153 1.15 -27.97 -4.58
N CYS A 154 0.51 -26.82 -4.85
CA CYS A 154 -0.33 -26.65 -6.03
C CYS A 154 0.48 -26.75 -7.33
N VAL A 155 1.69 -26.17 -7.35
CA VAL A 155 2.61 -26.29 -8.48
C VAL A 155 3.03 -27.75 -8.70
N GLU A 156 3.44 -28.45 -7.64
CA GLU A 156 3.83 -29.86 -7.73
C GLU A 156 2.68 -30.74 -8.27
N GLN A 157 1.46 -30.53 -7.76
CA GLN A 157 0.27 -31.22 -8.24
C GLN A 157 -0.02 -30.92 -9.71
N SER A 158 0.07 -29.65 -10.12
CA SER A 158 -0.14 -29.22 -11.50
C SER A 158 0.87 -29.86 -12.45
N GLU A 159 2.15 -29.87 -12.10
CA GLU A 159 3.19 -30.52 -12.90
C GLU A 159 2.96 -32.03 -13.03
N ARG A 160 2.56 -32.70 -11.94
CA ARG A 160 2.22 -34.12 -11.97
C ARG A 160 1.06 -34.39 -12.92
N LEU A 161 -0.03 -33.64 -12.81
CA LEU A 161 -1.19 -33.76 -13.69
C LEU A 161 -0.84 -33.50 -15.15
N CYS A 162 0.06 -32.55 -15.42
CA CYS A 162 0.55 -32.27 -16.77
C CYS A 162 1.29 -33.48 -17.36
N ARG A 163 2.17 -34.12 -16.56
CA ARG A 163 2.87 -35.35 -16.97
C ARG A 163 1.89 -36.50 -17.24
N GLU A 164 0.94 -36.72 -16.36
CA GLU A 164 -0.10 -37.74 -16.50
C GLU A 164 -0.96 -37.50 -17.75
N LYS A 165 -1.35 -36.25 -18.01
CA LYS A 165 -2.08 -35.85 -19.22
C LYS A 165 -1.31 -36.18 -20.49
N ILE A 166 -0.03 -35.82 -20.56
CA ILE A 166 0.82 -36.09 -21.74
C ILE A 166 0.96 -37.60 -21.98
N ALA A 167 1.18 -38.37 -20.91
CA ALA A 167 1.28 -39.83 -20.99
C ALA A 167 -0.02 -40.46 -21.51
N PHE A 168 -1.16 -40.03 -20.95
CA PHE A 168 -2.49 -40.48 -21.38
C PHE A 168 -2.79 -40.12 -22.84
N GLU A 169 -2.52 -38.87 -23.24
CA GLU A 169 -2.69 -38.41 -24.62
C GLU A 169 -1.85 -39.26 -25.57
N THR A 170 -0.58 -39.51 -25.24
CA THR A 170 0.32 -40.34 -26.06
C THR A 170 -0.21 -41.77 -26.22
N GLU A 171 -0.68 -42.40 -25.13
CA GLU A 171 -1.23 -43.76 -25.17
C GLU A 171 -2.50 -43.83 -26.03
N ILE A 172 -3.42 -42.88 -25.85
CA ILE A 172 -4.68 -42.83 -26.58
C ILE A 172 -4.43 -42.54 -28.06
N TYR A 173 -3.59 -41.56 -28.40
CA TYR A 173 -3.22 -41.28 -29.79
C TYR A 173 -2.57 -42.51 -30.44
N GLY A 174 -1.71 -43.24 -29.72
CA GLY A 174 -1.15 -44.50 -30.18
C GLY A 174 -2.21 -45.55 -30.53
N LYS A 175 -3.20 -45.75 -29.64
CA LYS A 175 -4.34 -46.67 -29.89
C LYS A 175 -5.17 -46.23 -31.10
N PHE A 176 -5.46 -44.94 -31.23
CA PHE A 176 -6.19 -44.39 -32.38
C PHE A 176 -5.47 -44.65 -33.70
N VAL A 177 -4.15 -44.40 -33.75
CA VAL A 177 -3.32 -44.68 -34.93
C VAL A 177 -3.33 -46.17 -35.27
N HIS A 178 -3.25 -47.04 -34.26
CA HIS A 178 -3.32 -48.49 -34.46
C HIS A 178 -4.66 -48.92 -35.10
N VAL A 179 -5.79 -48.41 -34.60
CA VAL A 179 -7.11 -48.68 -35.18
C VAL A 179 -7.23 -48.15 -36.61
N LEU A 180 -6.75 -46.93 -36.89
CA LEU A 180 -6.75 -46.36 -38.24
C LEU A 180 -5.91 -47.21 -39.21
N ASN A 181 -4.74 -47.66 -38.79
CA ASN A 181 -3.87 -48.51 -39.61
C ASN A 181 -4.51 -49.87 -39.89
N SER A 182 -5.12 -50.50 -38.88
CA SER A 182 -5.86 -51.76 -39.04
C SER A 182 -7.03 -51.60 -40.03
N LYS A 183 -7.83 -50.53 -39.90
CA LYS A 183 -8.91 -50.23 -40.85
C LYS A 183 -8.37 -49.97 -42.26
N LYS A 184 -7.27 -49.23 -42.40
CA LYS A 184 -6.63 -48.93 -43.69
C LYS A 184 -6.02 -50.19 -44.34
N ALA A 185 -5.54 -51.16 -43.56
CA ALA A 185 -5.11 -52.45 -44.07
C ALA A 185 -6.31 -53.25 -44.60
N LYS A 186 -7.37 -53.37 -43.81
CA LYS A 186 -8.59 -54.10 -44.22
C LYS A 186 -9.26 -53.51 -45.46
N LEU A 187 -9.28 -52.18 -45.61
CA LEU A 187 -9.76 -51.53 -46.83
C LEU A 187 -8.88 -51.83 -48.06
N ARG A 188 -7.56 -51.99 -47.88
CA ARG A 188 -6.66 -52.40 -48.96
C ARG A 188 -6.92 -53.85 -49.35
N ASP A 189 -7.03 -54.75 -48.38
CA ASP A 189 -7.32 -56.17 -48.64
C ASP A 189 -8.65 -56.35 -49.40
N LEU A 190 -9.72 -55.68 -48.94
CA LEU A 190 -11.03 -55.72 -49.62
C LEU A 190 -10.97 -55.14 -51.05
N ARG A 191 -10.18 -54.09 -51.26
CA ARG A 191 -9.97 -53.52 -52.60
C ARG A 191 -9.24 -54.51 -53.51
N ASP A 192 -8.22 -55.19 -52.99
CA ASP A 192 -7.43 -56.16 -53.75
C ASP A 192 -8.24 -57.44 -54.07
N GLU A 193 -9.14 -57.86 -53.16
CA GLU A 193 -10.10 -58.94 -53.41
C GLU A 193 -11.12 -58.59 -54.51
N LEU A 194 -11.65 -57.35 -54.49
CA LEU A 194 -12.56 -56.86 -55.53
C LEU A 194 -11.89 -56.81 -56.91
N VAL A 195 -10.67 -56.27 -56.99
CA VAL A 195 -9.91 -56.22 -58.26
C VAL A 195 -9.67 -57.63 -58.82
N LYS A 196 -9.31 -58.60 -57.98
CA LYS A 196 -9.14 -60.00 -58.40
C LYS A 196 -10.45 -60.69 -58.78
N GLY A 197 -11.58 -60.28 -58.20
CA GLY A 197 -12.90 -60.76 -58.56
C GLY A 197 -13.36 -60.25 -59.93
N ASP A 198 -13.11 -58.97 -60.21
CA ASP A 198 -13.42 -58.36 -61.51
C ASP A 198 -12.56 -58.94 -62.65
N GLU A 199 -11.26 -59.21 -62.41
CA GLU A 199 -10.38 -59.90 -63.37
C GLU A 199 -10.83 -61.34 -63.70
N LYS A 200 -11.50 -62.01 -62.76
CA LYS A 200 -12.08 -63.35 -62.98
C LYS A 200 -13.47 -63.33 -63.61
N SER A 201 -14.18 -62.21 -63.56
CA SER A 201 -15.51 -62.05 -64.17
C SER A 201 -15.45 -61.48 -65.60
N THR A 202 -14.26 -61.06 -66.07
CA THR A 202 -14.00 -60.52 -67.42
C THR A 202 -13.19 -61.48 -68.32
N ALA A 203 -12.92 -62.70 -67.85
CA ALA A 203 -12.37 -63.83 -68.62
C ALA A 203 -13.45 -64.89 -68.86
#